data_AF-A0A5C6S7Y5-F1
#
_entry.id   AF-A0A5C6S7Y5-F1
#
_cell.length_a   1.000
_cell.length_b   1.000
_cell.length_c   1.000
_cell.angle_alpha   90.00
_cell.angle_beta   90.00
_cell.angle_gamma   90.00
#
_symmetry.space_group_name_H-M   'P 1'
#
loop_
_entity.id
_entity.type
_entity.pdbx_description
1 polymer ?
#
loop_
_entity_poly.entity_id
_entity_poly.type
_entity_poly.pdbx_seq_one_letter_code
_entity_poly.pdbx_strand_id
1 'polypeptide(L)'
;MNSMSGIGWDLLGTLAVGVGAAALLFAALHAARAAGRPLPRWLLPAGIGISMIAFATWNEYSWAGRVRAQLPERVAVVAEGSTTSALRPWTYLSAPTSRLALIDPEAVRDDADGIRVAPVMLVQRWKRSMTVEQGVDCTDRRIRPPDGDWQPAPEGDPTIAAVCKGG
;
A
#
# COMPACT_ATOMS: atom_id res chain seq x y z
N MET A 1 1.52 -3.55 24.32
CA MET A 1 0.22 -3.52 23.60
C MET A 1 0.40 -4.31 22.32
N ASN A 2 -0.39 -5.37 22.13
CA ASN A 2 -0.12 -6.45 21.17
C ASN A 2 0.02 -5.92 19.74
N SER A 3 1.25 -5.94 19.21
CA SER A 3 1.56 -5.62 17.82
C SER A 3 1.09 -6.75 16.91
N MET A 4 -0.23 -6.89 16.72
CA MET A 4 -0.74 -7.67 15.59
C MET A 4 -0.21 -7.01 14.32
N SER A 5 0.71 -7.71 13.64
CA SER A 5 1.26 -7.26 12.37
C SER A 5 0.14 -7.09 11.34
N GLY A 6 0.36 -6.29 10.29
CA GLY A 6 -0.64 -6.12 9.21
C GLY A 6 -1.17 -7.44 8.65
N ILE A 7 -0.33 -8.49 8.63
CA ILE A 7 -0.70 -9.86 8.24
C ILE A 7 -1.81 -10.44 9.13
N GLY A 8 -1.75 -10.22 10.44
CA GLY A 8 -2.75 -10.73 11.38
C GLY A 8 -4.14 -10.15 11.11
N TRP A 9 -4.23 -8.85 10.85
CA TRP A 9 -5.49 -8.18 10.53
C TRP A 9 -6.10 -8.65 9.21
N ASP A 10 -5.26 -8.91 8.22
CA ASP A 10 -5.74 -9.35 6.91
C ASP A 10 -6.28 -10.79 6.94
N LEU A 11 -5.68 -11.67 7.74
CA LEU A 11 -6.20 -13.02 7.97
C LEU A 11 -7.54 -12.98 8.72
N LEU A 12 -7.66 -12.16 9.77
CA LEU A 12 -8.92 -11.98 10.48
C LEU A 12 -10.03 -11.45 9.57
N GLY A 13 -9.73 -10.42 8.76
CA GLY A 13 -10.67 -9.89 7.78
C GLY A 13 -11.11 -10.93 6.76
N THR A 14 -10.16 -11.71 6.24
CA THR A 14 -10.45 -12.76 5.26
C THR A 14 -11.29 -13.88 5.86
N LEU A 15 -11.00 -14.30 7.10
CA LEU A 15 -11.81 -15.29 7.81
C LEU A 15 -13.22 -14.77 8.11
N ALA A 16 -13.35 -13.51 8.54
CA ALA A 16 -14.64 -12.88 8.78
C ALA A 16 -15.50 -12.83 7.50
N VAL A 17 -14.89 -12.46 6.37
CA VAL A 17 -15.57 -12.51 5.05
C VAL A 17 -15.94 -13.94 4.67
N GLY A 18 -15.06 -14.92 4.91
CA GLY A 18 -15.35 -16.32 4.64
C GLY A 18 -16.56 -16.84 5.42
N VAL A 19 -16.64 -16.53 6.72
CA VAL A 19 -17.78 -16.89 7.57
C VAL A 19 -19.06 -16.17 7.12
N GLY A 20 -18.99 -14.87 6.82
CA GLY A 20 -20.13 -14.11 6.32
C GLY A 20 -20.66 -14.64 4.99
N ALA A 21 -19.75 -14.93 4.05
CA ALA A 21 -20.09 -15.54 2.76
C ALA A 21 -20.71 -16.93 2.94
N ALA A 22 -20.17 -17.75 3.85
CA ALA A 22 -20.72 -19.08 4.15
C ALA A 22 -22.17 -18.98 4.66
N ALA A 23 -22.45 -18.06 5.59
CA ALA A 23 -23.80 -17.86 6.11
C ALA A 23 -24.79 -17.42 5.02
N LEU A 24 -24.42 -16.41 4.22
CA LEU A 24 -25.27 -15.88 3.15
C LEU A 24 -25.52 -16.90 2.05
N LEU A 25 -24.48 -17.60 1.59
CA LEU A 25 -24.60 -18.62 0.56
C LEU A 25 -25.40 -19.82 1.06
N PHE A 26 -25.17 -20.27 2.30
CA PHE A 26 -25.96 -21.35 2.89
C PHE A 26 -27.45 -21.00 2.93
N ALA A 27 -27.80 -19.80 3.40
CA ALA A 27 -29.18 -19.32 3.43
C ALA A 27 -29.79 -19.27 2.01
N ALA A 28 -29.06 -18.73 1.03
CA ALA A 28 -29.51 -18.64 -0.35
C ALA A 28 -29.72 -20.02 -1.00
N LEU A 29 -28.78 -20.95 -0.83
CA LEU A 29 -28.90 -22.32 -1.34
C LEU A 29 -30.07 -23.07 -0.68
N HIS A 30 -30.29 -22.85 0.62
CA HIS A 30 -31.42 -23.45 1.33
C HIS A 30 -32.76 -22.90 0.82
N ALA A 31 -32.86 -21.58 0.64
CA ALA A 31 -34.03 -20.93 0.07
C ALA A 31 -34.32 -21.41 -1.37
N ALA A 32 -33.29 -21.52 -2.21
CA ALA A 32 -33.41 -22.05 -3.57
C ALA A 32 -33.92 -23.50 -3.58
N ARG A 33 -33.43 -24.33 -2.66
CA ARG A 33 -33.90 -25.71 -2.49
C ARG A 33 -35.37 -25.76 -2.06
N ALA A 34 -35.78 -24.92 -1.10
CA ALA A 34 -37.17 -24.82 -0.66
C ALA A 34 -38.11 -24.34 -1.79
N ALA A 35 -37.61 -23.49 -2.68
CA ALA A 35 -38.31 -23.03 -3.88
C ALA A 35 -38.30 -24.04 -5.05
N GLY A 36 -37.89 -25.30 -4.82
CA GLY A 36 -37.86 -26.35 -5.85
C GLY A 36 -36.75 -26.19 -6.90
N ARG A 37 -35.76 -25.32 -6.65
CA ARG A 37 -34.61 -25.06 -7.54
C ARG A 37 -33.32 -25.49 -6.87
N PRO A 38 -33.07 -26.81 -6.70
CA PRO A 38 -31.86 -27.29 -6.05
C PRO A 38 -30.62 -26.88 -6.87
N LEU A 39 -29.70 -26.18 -6.23
CA LEU A 39 -28.44 -25.77 -6.84
C LEU A 39 -27.31 -26.78 -6.53
N PRO A 40 -26.24 -26.83 -7.35
CA PRO A 40 -25.10 -27.70 -7.11
C PRO A 40 -24.41 -27.43 -5.77
N ARG A 41 -24.06 -28.50 -5.04
CA ARG A 41 -23.46 -28.40 -3.68
C ARG A 41 -22.07 -27.77 -3.67
N TRP A 42 -21.35 -27.80 -4.80
CA TRP A 42 -20.01 -27.22 -4.93
C TRP A 42 -20.03 -25.68 -4.94
N LEU A 43 -21.19 -25.05 -5.19
CA LEU A 43 -21.31 -23.59 -5.18
C LEU A 43 -21.03 -22.98 -3.81
N LEU A 44 -21.33 -23.70 -2.72
CA LEU A 44 -21.05 -23.22 -1.38
C LEU A 44 -19.54 -23.05 -1.13
N PRO A 45 -18.69 -24.10 -1.20
CA PRO A 45 -17.25 -23.94 -1.02
C PRO A 45 -16.61 -23.05 -2.09
N ALA A 46 -17.06 -23.11 -3.35
CA ALA A 46 -16.53 -22.25 -4.40
C ALA A 46 -16.84 -20.77 -4.15
N GLY A 47 -18.08 -20.43 -3.78
CA GLY A 47 -18.49 -19.06 -3.49
C GLY A 47 -17.77 -18.48 -2.26
N ILE A 48 -17.54 -19.29 -1.22
CA ILE A 48 -16.73 -18.89 -0.06
C ILE A 48 -15.30 -18.56 -0.51
N GLY A 49 -14.65 -19.48 -1.25
CA GLY A 49 -13.28 -19.29 -1.73
C GLY A 49 -13.13 -18.06 -2.63
N ILE A 50 -14.07 -17.85 -3.56
CA ILE A 50 -14.10 -16.67 -4.43
C ILE A 50 -14.24 -15.40 -3.60
N SER A 51 -15.12 -15.38 -2.60
CA SER A 51 -15.33 -14.22 -1.73
C SER A 51 -14.06 -13.85 -0.95
N MET A 52 -13.34 -14.85 -0.44
CA MET A 52 -12.08 -14.65 0.27
C MET A 52 -10.99 -14.08 -0.66
N ILE A 53 -10.84 -14.62 -1.88
CA ILE A 53 -9.87 -14.13 -2.87
C ILE A 53 -10.22 -12.70 -3.31
N ALA A 54 -11.50 -12.42 -3.55
CA ALA A 54 -11.98 -11.10 -3.92
C ALA A 54 -11.67 -10.07 -2.81
N PHE A 55 -11.95 -10.41 -1.56
CA PHE A 55 -11.61 -9.56 -0.42
C PHE A 55 -10.11 -9.32 -0.30
N ALA A 56 -9.29 -10.38 -0.35
CA ALA A 56 -7.83 -10.24 -0.25
C ALA A 56 -7.27 -9.34 -1.35
N THR A 57 -7.76 -9.50 -2.58
CA THR A 57 -7.39 -8.67 -3.73
C THR A 57 -7.83 -7.22 -3.53
N TRP A 58 -9.09 -6.99 -3.19
CA TRP A 58 -9.60 -5.65 -2.92
C TRP A 58 -8.79 -4.96 -1.81
N ASN A 59 -8.54 -5.66 -0.72
CA ASN A 59 -7.83 -5.15 0.44
C ASN A 59 -6.39 -4.74 0.09
N GLU A 60 -5.71 -5.48 -0.78
CA GLU A 60 -4.38 -5.12 -1.28
C GLU A 60 -4.41 -3.87 -2.19
N TYR A 61 -5.32 -3.81 -3.15
CA TYR A 61 -5.38 -2.70 -4.11
C TYR A 61 -5.80 -1.37 -3.47
N SER A 62 -6.70 -1.43 -2.50
CA SER A 62 -7.19 -0.25 -1.78
C SER A 62 -6.22 0.26 -0.70
N TRP A 63 -5.12 -0.46 -0.45
CA TRP A 63 -4.15 -0.14 0.59
C TRP A 63 -3.55 1.25 0.45
N ALA A 64 -2.95 1.54 -0.71
CA ALA A 64 -2.21 2.79 -0.89
C ALA A 64 -3.16 3.99 -0.76
N GLY A 65 -4.39 3.87 -1.27
CA GLY A 65 -5.44 4.87 -1.10
C GLY A 65 -5.77 5.11 0.38
N ARG A 66 -5.94 4.05 1.18
CA ARG A 66 -6.15 4.16 2.63
C ARG A 66 -4.97 4.78 3.36
N VAL A 67 -3.74 4.47 2.96
CA VAL A 67 -2.54 5.09 3.57
C VAL A 67 -2.54 6.58 3.29
N ARG A 68 -2.70 6.99 2.03
CA ARG A 68 -2.75 8.42 1.65
C ARG A 68 -3.83 9.20 2.38
N ALA A 69 -5.02 8.60 2.54
CA ALA A 69 -6.13 9.21 3.27
C ALA A 69 -5.88 9.43 4.77
N GLN A 70 -4.87 8.76 5.35
CA GLN A 70 -4.47 8.92 6.75
C GLN A 70 -3.29 9.89 6.92
N LEU A 71 -2.69 10.37 5.82
CA LEU A 71 -1.58 11.30 5.89
C LEU A 71 -2.09 12.71 6.20
N PRO A 72 -1.35 13.49 7.01
CA PRO A 72 -1.58 14.93 7.11
C PRO A 72 -1.41 15.60 5.74
N GLU A 73 -2.15 16.67 5.48
CA GLU A 73 -2.15 17.39 4.18
C GLU A 73 -0.75 17.86 3.74
N ARG A 74 0.14 18.11 4.69
CA ARG A 74 1.53 18.55 4.44
C ARG A 74 2.46 17.43 3.96
N VAL A 75 2.13 16.15 4.21
CA VAL A 75 3.02 15.03 3.87
C VAL A 75 2.88 14.70 2.40
N ALA A 76 4.00 14.75 1.67
CA ALA A 76 4.05 14.46 0.25
C ALA A 76 4.40 12.99 -0.01
N VAL A 77 3.74 12.38 -0.99
CA VAL A 77 4.15 11.09 -1.56
C VAL A 77 5.13 11.36 -2.69
N VAL A 78 6.38 10.95 -2.53
CA VAL A 78 7.45 11.25 -3.50
C VAL A 78 7.82 10.07 -4.39
N ALA A 79 7.49 8.85 -3.98
CA ALA A 79 7.63 7.68 -4.87
C ALA A 79 6.62 6.59 -4.51
N GLU A 80 6.28 5.79 -5.52
CA GLU A 80 5.39 4.64 -5.38
C GLU A 80 6.04 3.40 -5.97
N GLY A 81 5.88 2.27 -5.29
CA GLY A 81 6.37 0.98 -5.76
C GLY A 81 5.23 -0.01 -5.86
N SER A 82 5.12 -0.66 -7.01
CA SER A 82 4.20 -1.77 -7.24
C SER A 82 4.92 -3.12 -7.08
N THR A 83 4.14 -4.20 -6.97
CA THR A 83 4.65 -5.57 -6.88
C THR A 83 3.78 -6.52 -7.68
N THR A 84 4.42 -7.37 -8.50
CA THR A 84 3.78 -8.47 -9.23
C THR A 84 4.05 -9.80 -8.53
N SER A 85 3.26 -10.83 -8.87
CA SER A 85 3.39 -12.15 -8.27
C SER A 85 2.85 -13.24 -9.19
N ALA A 86 3.61 -14.33 -9.33
CA ALA A 86 3.21 -15.47 -10.16
C ALA A 86 1.90 -16.13 -9.70
N LEU A 87 1.64 -16.15 -8.39
CA LEU A 87 0.40 -16.70 -7.82
C LEU A 87 -0.82 -15.80 -8.05
N ARG A 88 -0.62 -14.56 -8.51
CA ARG A 88 -1.66 -13.58 -8.75
C ARG A 88 -1.48 -13.03 -10.17
N PRO A 89 -1.78 -13.84 -11.20
CA PRO A 89 -1.42 -13.53 -12.59
C PRO A 89 -2.03 -12.23 -13.11
N TRP A 90 -3.17 -11.79 -12.58
CA TRP A 90 -3.76 -10.49 -12.92
C TRP A 90 -2.84 -9.30 -12.56
N THR A 91 -1.89 -9.47 -11.64
CA THR A 91 -0.93 -8.42 -11.27
C THR A 91 0.05 -8.08 -12.39
N TYR A 92 0.26 -8.97 -13.36
CA TYR A 92 1.05 -8.66 -14.56
C TYR A 92 0.36 -7.65 -15.47
N LEU A 93 -0.98 -7.59 -15.43
CA LEU A 93 -1.77 -6.60 -16.16
C LEU A 93 -1.91 -5.30 -15.36
N SER A 94 -2.15 -5.42 -14.05
CA SER A 94 -2.31 -4.28 -13.15
C SER A 94 -1.69 -4.61 -11.80
N ALA A 95 -0.50 -4.10 -11.51
CA ALA A 95 0.15 -4.36 -10.23
C ALA A 95 -0.37 -3.40 -9.14
N PRO A 96 -0.73 -3.87 -7.93
CA PRO A 96 -1.11 -2.98 -6.85
C PRO A 96 0.11 -2.19 -6.34
N THR A 97 -0.11 -0.92 -5.95
CA THR A 97 0.88 -0.13 -5.22
C THR A 97 1.04 -0.73 -3.82
N SER A 98 2.23 -1.27 -3.52
CA SER A 98 2.54 -1.98 -2.28
C SER A 98 3.55 -1.23 -1.39
N ARG A 99 4.14 -0.17 -1.92
CA ARG A 99 5.20 0.64 -1.30
C ARG A 99 4.99 2.12 -1.59
N LEU A 100 5.23 2.97 -0.60
CA LEU A 100 5.18 4.42 -0.70
C LEU A 100 6.43 5.01 -0.02
N ALA A 101 7.01 6.04 -0.63
CA ALA A 101 8.02 6.90 -0.02
C ALA A 101 7.39 8.25 0.29
N LEU A 102 7.49 8.67 1.55
CA LEU A 102 6.80 9.83 2.08
C LEU A 102 7.80 10.83 2.66
N ILE A 103 7.58 12.12 2.45
CA ILE A 103 8.36 13.20 3.05
C ILE A 103 7.42 14.12 3.84
N ASP A 104 7.80 14.45 5.07
CA ASP A 104 7.19 15.54 5.84
C ASP A 104 8.10 16.77 5.71
N PRO A 105 7.67 17.85 5.02
CA PRO A 105 8.47 19.06 4.84
C PRO A 105 8.88 19.74 6.15
N GLU A 106 8.11 19.58 7.24
CA GLU A 106 8.46 20.14 8.55
C GLU A 106 9.60 19.39 9.23
N ALA A 107 9.85 18.14 8.83
CA ALA A 107 10.92 17.32 9.38
C ALA A 107 12.26 17.50 8.64
N VAL A 108 12.27 18.29 7.55
CA VAL A 108 13.48 18.63 6.80
C VAL A 108 14.39 19.52 7.65
N ARG A 109 15.68 19.24 7.62
CA ARG A 109 16.71 20.01 8.33
C ARG A 109 17.71 20.57 7.33
N ASP A 110 18.22 21.76 7.60
CA ASP A 110 19.34 22.32 6.84
C ASP A 110 20.67 21.89 7.49
N ASP A 111 21.65 21.54 6.66
CA ASP A 111 23.03 21.23 7.05
C ASP A 111 23.94 22.46 6.81
N ALA A 112 25.13 22.47 7.41
CA ALA A 112 26.06 23.59 7.42
C ALA A 112 26.50 24.05 6.00
N ASP A 113 26.51 23.13 5.04
CA ASP A 113 26.93 23.38 3.65
C ASP A 113 25.77 23.85 2.73
N GLY A 114 24.61 24.21 3.30
CA GLY A 114 23.43 24.61 2.53
C GLY A 114 22.67 23.44 1.88
N ILE A 115 23.02 22.21 2.28
CA ILE A 115 22.33 20.98 1.88
C ILE A 115 21.12 20.75 2.79
N ARG A 116 20.01 20.27 2.21
CA ARG A 116 18.83 19.86 2.98
C ARG A 116 18.84 18.36 3.22
N VAL A 117 18.63 17.96 4.47
CA VAL A 117 18.46 16.56 4.86
C VAL A 117 16.98 16.30 5.10
N ALA A 118 16.39 15.52 4.20
CA ALA A 118 14.97 15.15 4.25
C ALA A 118 14.81 13.71 4.76
N PRO A 119 14.10 13.49 5.89
CA PRO A 119 13.77 12.15 6.33
C PRO A 119 12.65 11.58 5.44
N VAL A 120 12.98 10.54 4.69
CA VAL A 120 12.05 9.81 3.82
C VAL A 120 11.53 8.59 4.56
N MET A 121 10.24 8.58 4.85
CA MET A 121 9.58 7.44 5.46
C MET A 121 9.14 6.44 4.37
N LEU A 122 9.79 5.27 4.36
CA LEU A 122 9.47 4.16 3.49
C LEU A 122 8.41 3.28 4.15
N VAL A 123 7.22 3.28 3.57
CA VAL A 123 6.08 2.50 4.05
C VAL A 123 5.82 1.37 3.06
N GLN A 124 5.72 0.14 3.56
CA GLN A 124 5.36 -1.02 2.74
C GLN A 124 4.26 -1.80 3.44
N ARG A 125 3.34 -2.38 2.68
CA ARG A 125 2.16 -3.06 3.24
C ARG A 125 2.49 -4.13 4.28
N TRP A 126 3.52 -4.93 4.02
CA TRP A 126 3.85 -6.14 4.80
C TRP A 126 5.18 -6.06 5.54
N LYS A 127 5.84 -4.90 5.54
CA LYS A 127 7.09 -4.68 6.26
C LYS A 127 6.92 -3.59 7.29
N ARG A 128 7.82 -3.56 8.27
CA ARG A 128 7.91 -2.43 9.19
C ARG A 128 8.29 -1.18 8.38
N SER A 129 7.64 -0.07 8.66
CA SER A 129 8.06 1.23 8.12
C SER A 129 9.45 1.57 8.63
N MET A 130 10.25 2.19 7.77
CA MET A 130 11.58 2.66 8.14
C MET A 130 11.79 4.05 7.56
N THR A 131 12.54 4.87 8.28
CA THR A 131 12.92 6.21 7.82
C THR A 131 14.37 6.19 7.40
N VAL A 132 14.65 6.78 6.25
CA VAL A 132 16.00 6.94 5.72
C VAL A 132 16.26 8.42 5.46
N GLU A 133 17.47 8.90 5.70
CA GLU A 133 17.81 10.30 5.46
C GLU A 133 18.33 10.49 4.03
N GLN A 134 17.70 11.38 3.28
CA GLN A 134 18.08 11.71 1.91
C GLN A 134 18.63 13.14 1.87
N GLY A 135 19.83 13.29 1.31
CA GLY A 135 20.41 14.61 1.05
C GLY A 135 19.81 15.24 -0.20
N VAL A 136 19.56 16.54 -0.16
CA VAL A 136 18.97 17.32 -1.25
C VAL A 136 19.73 18.64 -1.38
N ASP A 137 20.34 18.86 -2.54
CA ASP A 137 20.94 20.13 -2.91
C ASP A 137 19.96 20.89 -3.82
N CYS A 138 19.37 21.95 -3.28
CA CYS A 138 18.42 22.79 -4.01
C CYS A 138 19.09 23.72 -5.03
N THR A 139 20.38 24.01 -4.89
CA THR A 139 21.12 24.92 -5.77
C THR A 139 21.54 24.20 -7.04
N ASP A 140 22.20 23.05 -6.88
CA ASP A 140 22.69 22.23 -7.99
C ASP A 140 21.66 21.20 -8.48
N ARG A 141 20.49 21.14 -7.83
CA ARG A 141 19.39 20.19 -8.11
C ARG A 141 19.86 18.73 -8.08
N ARG A 142 20.50 18.34 -6.98
CA ARG A 142 21.01 16.98 -6.78
C ARG A 142 20.36 16.31 -5.58
N ILE A 143 20.28 14.99 -5.64
CA ILE A 143 19.83 14.15 -4.54
C ILE A 143 20.91 13.14 -4.17
N ARG A 144 21.02 12.84 -2.87
CA ARG A 144 21.89 11.79 -2.34
C ARG A 144 21.05 10.76 -1.59
N PRO A 145 20.88 9.55 -2.14
CA PRO A 145 20.31 8.44 -1.40
C PRO A 145 21.13 8.15 -0.13
N PRO A 146 20.54 7.51 0.89
CA PRO A 146 21.19 7.26 2.19
C PRO A 146 22.57 6.60 2.07
N ASP A 147 22.67 5.59 1.19
CA ASP A 147 23.88 4.80 0.96
C ASP A 147 24.44 4.99 -0.47
N GLY A 148 24.16 6.15 -1.08
CA GLY A 148 24.50 6.42 -2.48
C GLY A 148 25.30 7.71 -2.67
N ASP A 149 25.88 7.84 -3.86
CA ASP A 149 26.54 9.08 -4.28
C ASP A 149 25.52 10.14 -4.71
N TRP A 150 25.98 11.39 -4.77
CA TRP A 150 25.21 12.50 -5.32
C TRP A 150 24.87 12.26 -6.80
N GLN A 151 23.61 12.42 -7.15
CA GLN A 151 23.11 12.27 -8.51
C GLN A 151 22.23 13.46 -8.89
N PRO A 152 22.23 13.87 -10.17
CA PRO A 152 21.31 14.90 -10.64
C PRO A 152 19.87 14.41 -10.47
N ALA A 153 19.01 15.26 -9.90
CA ALA A 153 17.60 14.97 -9.78
C ALA A 153 16.94 15.06 -11.17
N PRO A 154 16.10 14.09 -11.57
CA PRO A 154 15.30 14.19 -12.78
C PRO A 154 14.49 15.50 -12.83
N GLU A 155 14.19 15.97 -14.04
CA GLU A 155 13.28 17.10 -14.21
C GLU A 155 11.91 16.78 -13.58
N GLY A 156 11.40 17.68 -12.75
CA GLY A 156 10.14 17.48 -12.03
C GLY A 156 10.19 16.48 -10.88
N ASP A 157 11.38 16.12 -10.35
CA ASP A 157 11.48 15.21 -9.20
C ASP A 157 10.62 15.70 -8.01
N PRO A 158 9.65 14.89 -7.55
CA PRO A 158 8.75 15.27 -6.46
C PRO A 158 9.48 15.47 -5.13
N THR A 159 10.66 14.88 -4.95
CA THR A 159 11.54 15.09 -3.78
C THR A 159 12.04 16.52 -3.74
N ILE A 160 12.55 17.03 -4.87
CA ILE A 160 13.01 18.42 -4.99
C ILE A 160 11.85 19.38 -4.75
N ALA A 161 10.69 19.12 -5.37
CA ALA A 161 9.50 19.95 -5.21
C ALA A 161 8.97 19.97 -3.76
N ALA A 162 9.05 18.85 -3.04
CA ALA A 162 8.62 18.76 -1.64
C ALA A 162 9.60 19.43 -0.66
N VAL A 163 10.90 19.41 -0.95
CA VAL A 163 11.96 19.85 -0.03
C VAL A 163 12.41 21.28 -0.28
N CYS A 164 12.48 21.72 -1.53
CA CYS A 164 12.94 23.05 -1.91
C CYS A 164 11.73 24.01 -2.00
N LYS A 165 11.67 25.03 -1.16
CA LYS A 165 10.57 26.02 -1.18
C LYS A 165 10.67 26.86 -2.46
N GLY A 166 9.70 26.70 -3.38
CA GLY A 166 9.60 27.49 -4.62
C GLY A 166 10.37 26.90 -5.80
N GLY A 167 10.23 25.59 -6.03
CA GLY A 167 10.82 24.88 -7.17
C GLY A 167 10.50 25.47 -8.54
#